data_AF-A0A6A6XWR0-F1
#
_entry.id   AF-A0A6A6XWR0-F1
#
_cell.length_a   1.000
_cell.length_b   1.000
_cell.length_c   1.000
_cell.angle_alpha   90.00
_cell.angle_beta   90.00
_cell.angle_gamma   90.00
#
_symmetry.space_group_name_H-M   'P 1'
#
loop_
_entity.id
_entity.type
_entity.pdbx_description
1 polymer ?
#
loop_
_entity_poly.entity_id
_entity_poly.type
_entity_poly.pdbx_seq_one_letter_code
_entity_poly.pdbx_strand_id
1 'polypeptide(L)'
;MNVSPPIWSVSQLSEQTLPPLHSKLFGGFQVVDCKLEQESPDSTKRQSYIDFAFGSDTGYLAGVHRFSVWRDVRSHDDMVLVEYSDTAFNPTVNKPLMPNVLLQFHLIYAMVLFREGVSKMVQ
;
A
#
# COMPACT_ATOMS: atom_id res chain seq x y z
N MET A 1 19.56 5.00 14.91
CA MET A 1 18.67 4.92 13.73
C MET A 1 18.01 6.28 13.59
N ASN A 2 18.14 6.94 12.44
CA ASN A 2 17.48 8.22 12.20
C ASN A 2 16.01 7.94 11.89
N VAL A 3 15.10 8.37 12.75
CA VAL A 3 13.67 8.15 12.56
C VAL A 3 13.12 9.33 11.76
N SER A 4 12.64 9.08 10.53
CA SER A 4 11.97 10.10 9.74
C SER A 4 10.76 10.65 10.51
N PRO A 5 10.53 11.98 10.51
CA PRO A 5 9.37 12.55 11.17
C PRO A 5 8.08 11.98 10.55
N PRO A 6 7.03 11.75 11.36
CA PRO A 6 5.75 11.26 10.87
C PRO A 6 5.09 12.26 9.91
N ILE A 7 4.51 11.72 8.84
CA ILE A 7 3.71 12.44 7.83
C ILE A 7 2.27 12.41 8.31
N TRP A 8 1.72 13.56 8.69
CA TRP A 8 0.38 13.70 9.26
C TRP A 8 -0.66 14.23 8.27
N SER A 9 -0.22 14.89 7.20
CA SER A 9 -1.10 15.43 6.17
C SER A 9 -0.62 15.08 4.77
N VAL A 10 -1.57 15.07 3.82
CA VAL A 10 -1.28 14.83 2.40
C VAL A 10 -0.34 15.90 1.85
N SER A 11 -0.42 17.14 2.33
CA SER A 11 0.45 18.25 1.92
C SER A 11 1.93 18.06 2.28
N GLN A 12 2.26 17.09 3.15
CA GLN A 12 3.64 16.73 3.49
C GLN A 12 4.18 15.61 2.61
N LEU A 13 3.35 14.99 1.77
CA LEU A 13 3.78 14.01 0.79
C LEU A 13 4.41 14.73 -0.40
N SER A 14 5.55 14.20 -0.85
CA SER A 14 6.17 14.63 -2.09
C SER A 14 5.41 14.04 -3.28
N GLU A 15 5.18 14.85 -4.31
CA GLU A 15 4.64 14.37 -5.59
C GLU A 15 5.69 13.66 -6.46
N GLN A 16 6.97 13.81 -6.11
CA GLN A 16 8.10 13.38 -6.95
C GLN A 16 8.84 12.17 -6.39
N THR A 17 8.73 11.93 -5.08
CA THR A 17 9.50 10.91 -4.38
C THR A 17 8.62 10.13 -3.43
N LEU A 18 8.82 8.81 -3.36
CA LEU A 18 8.18 7.99 -2.35
C LEU A 18 8.63 8.38 -0.94
N PRO A 19 7.75 8.21 0.09
CA PRO A 19 8.18 8.35 1.46
C PRO A 19 9.33 7.37 1.77
N PRO A 20 10.37 7.78 2.50
CA PRO A 20 11.46 6.89 2.88
C PRO A 20 10.96 5.65 3.63
N LEU A 21 11.74 4.57 3.58
CA LEU A 21 11.50 3.36 4.37
C LEU A 21 11.33 3.71 5.86
N HIS A 22 10.37 3.06 6.51
CA HIS A 22 9.97 3.28 7.92
C HIS A 22 9.27 4.61 8.23
N SER A 23 8.97 5.45 7.23
CA SER A 23 8.13 6.64 7.45
C SER A 23 6.75 6.22 7.97
N LYS A 24 6.25 6.91 8.99
CA LYS A 24 4.89 6.73 9.52
C LYS A 24 3.94 7.75 8.88
N LEU A 25 2.90 7.27 8.22
CA LEU A 25 1.84 8.04 7.58
C LEU A 25 0.58 8.01 8.45
N PHE A 26 0.02 9.19 8.69
CA PHE A 26 -1.25 9.43 9.38
C PHE A 26 -1.35 8.75 10.76
N GLY A 27 -0.19 8.53 11.41
CA GLY A 27 -0.08 7.90 12.73
C GLY A 27 -0.34 6.40 12.79
N GLY A 28 -0.75 5.75 11.71
CA GLY A 28 -1.19 4.35 11.72
C GLY A 28 -0.55 3.43 10.69
N PHE A 29 0.08 3.98 9.65
CA PHE A 29 0.66 3.22 8.55
C PHE A 29 2.16 3.46 8.47
N GLN A 30 2.97 2.43 8.32
CA GLN A 30 4.42 2.54 8.21
C GLN A 30 4.90 1.92 6.91
N VAL A 31 5.76 2.63 6.18
CA VAL A 31 6.40 2.09 4.98
C VAL A 31 7.35 0.96 5.39
N VAL A 32 7.13 -0.25 4.86
CA VAL A 32 7.94 -1.44 5.18
C VAL A 32 8.68 -2.01 3.99
N ASP A 33 8.24 -1.72 2.76
CA ASP A 33 8.98 -2.01 1.54
C ASP A 33 8.54 -1.04 0.43
N CYS A 34 9.43 -0.79 -0.53
CA CYS A 34 9.09 -0.08 -1.75
C CYS A 34 10.06 -0.42 -2.87
N LYS A 35 9.54 -0.67 -4.07
CA LYS A 35 10.35 -0.90 -5.27
C LYS A 35 9.77 -0.15 -6.46
N LEU A 36 10.65 0.48 -7.24
CA LEU A 36 10.30 1.17 -8.46
C LEU A 36 10.84 0.38 -9.65
N GLU A 37 10.04 0.31 -10.72
CA GLU A 37 10.46 -0.21 -12.03
C GLU A 37 11.05 -1.63 -12.00
N GLN A 38 10.47 -2.51 -11.18
CA GLN A 38 10.82 -3.91 -11.18
C GLN A 38 10.32 -4.58 -12.46
N GLU A 39 11.22 -5.22 -13.21
CA GLU A 39 10.84 -6.01 -14.38
C GLU A 39 10.10 -7.28 -13.96
N SER A 40 8.99 -7.59 -14.65
CA SER A 40 8.35 -8.89 -14.54
C SER A 40 9.26 -10.00 -15.09
N PRO A 41 9.13 -11.26 -14.63
CA PRO A 41 9.91 -12.39 -15.14
C PRO A 41 9.85 -12.55 -16.66
N ASP A 42 8.71 -12.20 -17.26
CA ASP A 42 8.49 -12.30 -18.70
C ASP A 42 8.93 -11.04 -19.47
N SER A 43 9.50 -10.02 -18.80
CA SER A 43 9.98 -8.73 -19.34
C SER A 43 8.95 -7.90 -20.12
N THR A 44 7.67 -8.30 -20.09
CA THR A 44 6.56 -7.63 -20.80
C THR A 44 5.97 -6.50 -19.98
N LYS A 45 6.09 -6.57 -18.65
CA LYS A 45 5.52 -5.60 -17.72
C LYS A 45 6.57 -5.08 -16.75
N ARG A 46 6.41 -3.83 -16.33
CA ARG A 46 7.13 -3.21 -15.22
C ARG A 46 6.18 -2.99 -14.05
N GLN A 47 6.61 -3.35 -12.86
CA GLN A 47 5.88 -3.15 -11.62
C GLN A 47 6.60 -2.13 -10.75
N SER A 48 5.87 -1.18 -10.20
CA SER A 48 6.29 -0.42 -9.03
C SER A 48 5.33 -0.74 -7.88
N TYR A 49 5.82 -0.83 -6.65
CA TYR A 49 4.94 -1.00 -5.48
C TYR A 49 5.48 -0.31 -4.23
N ILE A 50 4.58 -0.10 -3.28
CA ILE A 50 4.87 0.33 -1.92
C ILE A 50 4.00 -0.45 -0.93
N ASP A 51 4.60 -0.86 0.19
CA ASP A 51 3.97 -1.61 1.25
C ASP A 51 3.85 -0.79 2.52
N PHE A 52 2.64 -0.79 3.08
CA PHE A 52 2.31 -0.15 4.33
C PHE A 52 1.88 -1.19 5.36
N ALA A 53 2.69 -1.36 6.40
CA ALA A 53 2.28 -2.09 7.59
C ALA A 53 1.39 -1.21 8.47
N PHE A 54 0.38 -1.79 9.09
CA PHE A 54 -0.45 -1.11 10.09
C PHE A 54 -0.67 -2.00 11.31
N GLY A 55 -0.82 -1.37 12.47
CA GLY A 55 -0.91 -2.06 13.76
C GLY A 55 -0.33 -1.22 14.88
N SER A 56 0.11 -1.90 15.95
CA SER A 56 0.73 -1.24 17.10
C SER A 56 2.09 -1.86 17.44
N ASP A 57 3.06 -1.01 17.74
CA ASP A 57 4.39 -1.38 18.23
C ASP A 57 4.32 -2.07 19.62
N THR A 58 3.22 -1.88 20.36
CA THR A 58 2.95 -2.50 21.66
C THR A 58 1.85 -3.56 21.62
N GLY A 59 1.23 -3.74 20.45
CA GLY A 59 0.12 -4.67 20.22
C GLY A 59 0.45 -5.64 19.09
N TYR A 60 -0.53 -5.92 18.24
CA TYR A 60 -0.35 -6.81 17.09
C TYR A 60 -0.09 -5.98 15.83
N LEU A 61 0.81 -6.47 14.96
CA LEU A 61 0.73 -6.10 13.54
C LEU A 61 -0.64 -6.57 13.07
N ALA A 62 -1.43 -5.66 12.52
CA ALA A 62 -2.76 -5.99 12.04
C ALA A 62 -2.69 -6.47 10.58
N GLY A 63 -1.79 -5.90 9.79
CA GLY A 63 -1.62 -6.34 8.42
C GLY A 63 -0.67 -5.48 7.61
N VAL A 64 -0.67 -5.76 6.32
CA VAL A 64 0.07 -5.01 5.30
C VAL A 64 -0.85 -4.73 4.13
N HIS A 65 -0.85 -3.48 3.67
CA HIS A 65 -1.43 -3.06 2.42
C HIS A 65 -0.33 -2.86 1.38
N ARG A 66 -0.52 -3.40 0.18
CA ARG A 66 0.35 -3.15 -0.98
C ARG A 66 -0.42 -2.40 -2.05
N PHE A 67 0.17 -1.32 -2.53
CA PHE A 67 -0.27 -0.64 -3.75
C PHE A 67 0.74 -0.93 -4.84
N SER A 68 0.29 -1.53 -5.94
CA SER A 68 1.12 -1.84 -7.11
C SER A 68 0.62 -1.08 -8.33
N VAL A 69 1.58 -0.66 -9.15
CA VAL A 69 1.35 -0.06 -10.45
C VAL A 69 2.05 -0.93 -11.48
N TRP A 70 1.28 -1.47 -12.41
CA TRP A 70 1.75 -2.30 -13.50
C TRP A 70 1.61 -1.53 -14.81
N ARG A 71 2.71 -1.44 -15.56
CA ARG A 71 2.76 -0.85 -16.90
C ARG A 71 3.16 -1.90 -17.91
N ASP A 72 2.39 -2.03 -18.98
CA ASP A 72 2.77 -2.87 -20.11
C ASP A 72 3.78 -2.12 -20.97
N VAL A 73 4.94 -2.74 -21.20
CA VAL A 73 6.03 -2.11 -21.97
C VAL A 73 5.78 -2.21 -23.48
N ARG A 74 4.87 -3.10 -23.91
CA ARG A 74 4.57 -3.39 -25.31
C ARG A 74 3.26 -2.80 -25.78
N SER A 75 2.42 -2.31 -24.86
CA SER A 75 1.17 -1.64 -25.20
C SER A 75 1.45 -0.23 -25.71
N HIS A 76 0.86 0.11 -26.86
CA HIS A 76 0.83 1.49 -27.37
C HIS A 76 -0.26 2.34 -26.70
N ASP A 77 -1.26 1.67 -26.11
CA ASP A 77 -2.21 2.32 -25.22
C ASP A 77 -1.51 2.43 -23.86
N ASP A 78 -1.33 3.65 -23.34
CA ASP A 78 -0.71 3.98 -22.04
C ASP A 78 -1.54 3.46 -20.84
N MET A 79 -2.02 2.23 -20.93
CA MET A 79 -2.84 1.58 -19.93
C MET A 79 -1.98 1.22 -18.73
N VAL A 80 -2.40 1.73 -17.57
CA VAL A 80 -1.80 1.42 -16.28
C VAL A 80 -2.79 0.62 -15.47
N LEU A 81 -2.35 -0.54 -14.97
CA LEU A 81 -3.11 -1.31 -13.99
C LEU A 81 -2.65 -0.88 -12.60
N VAL A 82 -3.57 -0.34 -11.81
CA VAL A 82 -3.35 -0.06 -10.38
C VAL A 82 -4.03 -1.18 -9.58
N GLU A 83 -3.25 -1.83 -8.73
CA GLU A 83 -3.69 -2.96 -7.91
C GLU A 83 -3.52 -2.63 -6.43
N TYR A 84 -4.55 -2.97 -5.65
CA TYR A 84 -4.54 -2.91 -4.20
C TYR A 84 -4.66 -4.32 -3.65
N SER A 85 -3.73 -4.68 -2.77
CA SER A 85 -3.71 -5.96 -2.07
C SER A 85 -3.66 -5.73 -0.57
N ASP A 86 -4.49 -6.46 0.17
CA ASP A 86 -4.52 -6.42 1.63
C ASP A 86 -4.20 -7.80 2.20
N THR A 87 -3.35 -7.83 3.23
CA THR A 87 -3.06 -9.02 4.02
C THR A 87 -3.25 -8.70 5.49
N ALA A 88 -4.38 -9.14 6.03
CA ALA A 88 -4.64 -9.13 7.47
C ALA A 88 -4.08 -10.39 8.13
N PHE A 89 -3.15 -10.24 9.07
CA PHE A 89 -2.56 -11.37 9.79
C PHE A 89 -2.18 -10.98 11.22
N ASN A 90 -2.49 -11.83 12.20
CA ASN A 90 -1.94 -11.70 13.55
C ASN A 90 -0.58 -12.44 13.61
N PRO A 91 0.55 -11.73 13.71
CA PRO A 91 1.87 -12.38 13.72
C PRO A 91 2.13 -13.20 14.98
N THR A 92 1.39 -12.95 16.06
CA THR A 92 1.57 -13.61 17.36
C THR A 92 0.75 -14.90 17.46
N VAL A 93 -0.37 -14.97 16.75
CA VAL A 93 -1.26 -16.13 16.76
C VAL A 93 -1.67 -16.35 15.32
N ASN A 94 -1.19 -17.44 14.68
CA ASN A 94 -1.48 -17.80 13.28
C ASN A 94 -2.99 -18.03 13.04
N LYS A 95 -3.78 -16.96 13.11
CA LYS A 95 -5.23 -16.89 13.07
C LYS A 95 -5.64 -15.59 12.38
N PRO A 96 -6.76 -15.59 11.65
CA PRO A 96 -7.32 -14.37 11.06
C PRO A 96 -7.64 -13.33 12.14
N LEU A 97 -7.58 -12.05 11.77
CA LEU A 97 -8.09 -10.97 12.62
C LEU A 97 -9.62 -11.14 12.79
N MET A 98 -10.03 -11.47 14.01
CA MET A 98 -11.43 -11.55 14.43
C MET A 98 -11.93 -10.14 14.82
N PRO A 99 -13.21 -9.79 14.59
CA PRO A 99 -14.34 -10.59 14.07
C PRO A 99 -14.56 -10.46 12.55
N ASN A 100 -15.05 -11.54 11.92
CA ASN A 100 -15.29 -11.62 10.47
C ASN A 100 -16.15 -10.50 9.87
N VAL A 101 -17.13 -9.96 10.62
CA VAL A 101 -17.99 -8.88 10.12
C VAL A 101 -17.20 -7.59 9.92
N LEU A 102 -16.32 -7.25 10.88
CA LEU A 102 -15.46 -6.07 10.75
C LEU A 102 -14.45 -6.26 9.62
N LEU A 103 -13.94 -7.48 9.41
CA LEU A 103 -13.09 -7.81 8.28
C LEU A 103 -13.82 -7.62 6.94
N GLN A 104 -15.04 -8.14 6.78
CA GLN A 104 -15.82 -7.96 5.56
C GLN A 104 -16.17 -6.49 5.29
N PHE A 105 -16.56 -5.75 6.33
CA PHE A 105 -16.77 -4.31 6.23
C PHE A 105 -15.48 -3.59 5.79
N HIS A 106 -14.34 -3.92 6.41
CA HIS A 106 -13.05 -3.33 6.07
C HIS A 106 -12.66 -3.60 4.62
N LEU A 107 -12.85 -4.82 4.12
CA LEU A 107 -12.55 -5.16 2.72
C LEU A 107 -13.38 -4.33 1.73
N ILE A 108 -14.69 -4.23 1.95
CA ILE A 108 -15.58 -3.42 1.09
C ILE A 108 -15.19 -1.94 1.17
N TYR A 109 -15.00 -1.43 2.39
CA TYR A 109 -14.64 -0.04 2.64
C TYR A 109 -13.30 0.32 1.97
N ALA A 110 -12.28 -0.52 2.13
CA ALA A 110 -10.97 -0.34 1.52
C ALA A 110 -11.06 -0.37 -0.01
N MET A 111 -11.83 -1.28 -0.60
CA MET A 111 -12.06 -1.31 -2.05
C MET A 111 -12.72 -0.02 -2.57
N VAL A 112 -13.72 0.50 -1.88
CA VAL A 112 -14.40 1.75 -2.27
C VAL A 112 -13.43 2.94 -2.17
N LEU A 113 -12.71 3.07 -1.06
CA LEU A 113 -11.70 4.13 -0.89
C LEU A 113 -10.60 4.07 -1.94
N PHE A 114 -10.12 2.86 -2.24
CA PHE A 114 -9.10 2.66 -3.26
C PHE A 114 -9.62 3.10 -4.64
N ARG A 115 -10.83 2.67 -5.02
CA ARG A 115 -11.45 3.06 -6.28
C ARG A 115 -11.63 4.57 -6.39
N GLU A 116 -12.12 5.23 -5.35
CA GLU A 116 -12.27 6.69 -5.34
C GLU A 116 -10.91 7.41 -5.41
N GLY A 117 -9.91 6.91 -4.69
CA GLY A 117 -8.55 7.43 -4.70
C GLY A 117 -7.94 7.40 -6.10
N VAL A 118 -7.98 6.24 -6.76
CA VAL A 118 -7.50 6.09 -8.14
C VAL A 118 -8.27 7.00 -9.10
N SER A 119 -9.61 7.08 -8.96
CA SER A 119 -10.42 7.94 -9.82
C SER A 119 -10.07 9.42 -9.73
N LYS A 120 -9.53 9.90 -8.60
CA LYS A 120 -9.08 11.30 -8.44
C LYS A 120 -7.69 11.56 -9.04
N MET A 121 -6.89 10.51 -9.28
CA MET A 121 -5.56 10.65 -9.87
C MET A 121 -5.57 10.69 -11.40
N VAL A 122 -6.65 10.20 -12.03
CA VAL A 122 -6.79 10.08 -13.49
C VAL A 122 -7.63 11.23 -14.09
N GLN A 123 -7.97 12.25 -13.29
CA GLN A 123 -8.64 13.47 -13.76
C GLN A 123 -7.62 14.49 -14.27
#